data_AF-A0A6C0CVV4-F1
#
_entry.id   AF-A0A6C0CVV4-F1
#
_cell.length_a   1.000
_cell.length_b   1.000
_cell.length_c   1.000
_cell.angle_alpha   90.00
_cell.angle_beta   90.00
_cell.angle_gamma   90.00
#
_symmetry.space_group_name_H-M   'P 1'
#
loop_
_entity.id
_entity.type
_entity.pdbx_description
1 polymer ?
#
loop_
_entity_poly.entity_id
_entity_poly.type
_entity_poly.pdbx_seq_one_letter_code
_entity_poly.pdbx_strand_id
1 'polypeptide(L)'
;MKFISILLAASFYLAKALDKNTCGEIVPNNNCVSFSVGPGTGCAWMCQYCQDNLGTSNYYFTDGVCSYQEGGCAGSPNVGVTYTCCSN
;
A
#
# COMPACT_ATOMS: atom_id res chain seq x y z
N MET A 1 -43.28 48.05 -7.71
CA MET A 1 -43.77 47.21 -6.60
C MET A 1 -43.97 45.81 -7.20
N LYS A 2 -42.95 44.94 -7.19
CA LYS A 2 -42.71 43.88 -6.18
C LYS A 2 -43.99 43.10 -5.89
N PHE A 3 -44.19 41.91 -6.48
CA PHE A 3 -44.87 40.71 -5.92
C PHE A 3 -44.61 39.54 -6.91
N ILE A 4 -43.39 38.99 -6.95
CA ILE A 4 -43.03 37.70 -6.33
C ILE A 4 -43.61 36.53 -7.15
N SER A 5 -42.95 36.02 -8.20
CA SER A 5 -41.71 35.20 -8.19
C SER A 5 -41.84 33.90 -7.39
N ILE A 6 -42.83 33.07 -7.71
CA ILE A 6 -42.93 31.68 -7.19
C ILE A 6 -43.44 30.85 -8.37
N LEU A 7 -42.62 29.99 -8.97
CA LEU A 7 -43.02 28.78 -9.73
C LEU A 7 -41.87 28.10 -10.51
N LEU A 8 -40.62 28.53 -10.38
CA LEU A 8 -39.47 27.89 -11.06
C LEU A 8 -38.32 27.53 -10.11
N ALA A 9 -38.62 26.97 -8.95
CA ALA A 9 -37.60 26.55 -7.97
C ALA A 9 -37.67 25.06 -7.58
N ALA A 10 -38.43 24.23 -8.30
CA ALA A 10 -38.60 22.82 -7.96
C ALA A 10 -37.70 21.85 -8.76
N SER A 11 -36.89 22.31 -9.71
CA SER A 11 -36.17 21.43 -10.66
C SER A 11 -34.64 21.37 -10.51
N PHE A 12 -34.03 21.98 -9.49
CA PHE A 12 -32.56 22.05 -9.41
C PHE A 12 -31.92 21.48 -8.13
N TYR A 13 -32.62 20.65 -7.35
CA TYR A 13 -32.05 20.05 -6.13
C TYR A 13 -31.73 18.55 -6.23
N LEU A 14 -31.56 17.99 -7.43
CA LEU A 14 -31.14 16.59 -7.62
C LEU A 14 -29.88 16.42 -8.50
N ALA A 15 -28.95 17.38 -8.47
CA ALA A 15 -27.64 17.24 -9.11
C ALA A 15 -26.50 17.45 -8.12
N LYS A 16 -26.50 16.70 -7.01
CA LYS A 16 -25.42 16.67 -6.02
C LYS A 16 -25.13 15.23 -5.57
N ALA A 17 -25.16 14.27 -6.49
CA ALA A 17 -24.75 12.90 -6.18
C ALA A 17 -24.27 12.20 -7.46
N LEU A 18 -23.10 12.57 -7.96
CA LEU A 18 -22.06 11.63 -8.43
C LEU A 18 -20.82 12.40 -8.95
N ASP A 19 -20.30 13.39 -8.22
CA ASP A 19 -18.87 13.68 -8.40
C ASP A 19 -18.09 12.66 -7.57
N LYS A 20 -17.96 11.46 -8.15
CA LYS A 20 -16.91 10.53 -7.79
C LYS A 20 -16.05 10.35 -9.03
N ASN A 21 -15.61 11.48 -9.58
CA ASN A 21 -14.33 11.54 -10.25
C ASN A 21 -13.23 11.58 -9.17
N THR A 22 -13.31 10.65 -8.21
CA THR A 22 -12.10 10.09 -7.65
C THR A 22 -11.54 9.30 -8.83
N CYS A 23 -10.79 9.98 -9.71
CA CYS A 23 -9.55 9.38 -10.21
C CYS A 23 -9.00 8.68 -8.99
N GLY A 24 -9.17 7.35 -8.94
CA GLY A 24 -8.80 6.56 -7.78
C GLY A 24 -7.46 7.11 -7.36
N GLU A 25 -7.39 7.73 -6.19
CA GLU A 25 -6.10 7.95 -5.59
C GLU A 25 -5.48 6.57 -5.68
N ILE A 26 -4.41 6.43 -6.47
CA ILE A 26 -3.62 5.22 -6.46
C ILE A 26 -2.99 5.30 -5.08
N VAL A 27 -3.78 4.93 -4.06
CA VAL A 27 -3.27 4.50 -2.78
C VAL A 27 -2.58 3.22 -3.19
N PRO A 28 -1.24 3.21 -3.27
CA PRO A 28 -0.57 1.96 -3.57
C PRO A 28 -1.06 1.00 -2.48
N ASN A 29 -1.80 -0.03 -2.90
CA ASN A 29 -2.17 -1.08 -2.00
C ASN A 29 -0.87 -1.84 -1.81
N ASN A 30 -0.07 -1.36 -0.85
CA ASN A 30 1.19 -1.95 -0.49
C ASN A 30 0.85 -3.34 0.01
N ASN A 31 0.94 -4.32 -0.90
CA ASN A 31 0.68 -5.70 -0.57
C ASN A 31 1.76 -6.05 0.44
N CYS A 32 1.35 -6.35 1.67
CA CYS A 32 2.25 -6.68 2.75
C CYS A 32 2.15 -8.17 3.04
N VAL A 33 3.28 -8.80 3.26
CA VAL A 33 3.37 -10.20 3.70
C VAL A 33 4.20 -10.27 4.96
N SER A 34 3.74 -11.09 5.90
CA SER A 34 4.43 -11.34 7.17
C SER A 34 4.85 -12.81 7.25
N PHE A 35 6.06 -13.05 7.70
CA PHE A 35 6.63 -14.40 7.79
C PHE A 35 7.60 -14.49 8.96
N SER A 36 7.78 -15.70 9.50
CA SER A 36 8.71 -15.95 10.61
C SER A 36 10.03 -16.49 10.11
N VAL A 37 11.14 -15.94 10.60
CA VAL A 37 12.51 -16.34 10.25
C VAL A 37 12.90 -17.57 11.07
N GLY A 38 13.13 -18.69 10.38
CA GLY A 38 13.62 -19.92 10.99
C GLY A 38 15.16 -19.99 11.05
N PRO A 39 15.73 -20.94 11.80
CA PRO A 39 17.17 -21.19 11.77
C PRO A 39 17.62 -21.56 10.34
N GLY A 40 18.73 -20.98 9.89
CA GLY A 40 19.23 -21.16 8.52
C GLY A 40 18.59 -20.24 7.47
N THR A 41 17.62 -19.40 7.85
CA THR A 41 17.11 -18.31 7.00
C THR A 41 17.83 -16.99 7.34
N GLY A 42 18.01 -16.13 6.35
CA GLY A 42 18.71 -14.85 6.48
C GLY A 42 18.20 -13.83 5.48
N CYS A 43 18.81 -12.64 5.43
CA CYS A 43 18.32 -11.56 4.55
C CYS A 43 18.19 -11.96 3.08
N ALA A 44 19.14 -12.76 2.55
CA ALA A 44 19.04 -13.26 1.17
C ALA A 44 17.71 -14.02 0.93
N TRP A 45 17.34 -14.91 1.85
CA TRP A 45 16.08 -15.65 1.78
C TRP A 45 14.88 -14.72 1.97
N MET A 46 14.92 -13.83 2.97
CA MET A 46 13.83 -12.89 3.23
C MET A 46 13.54 -12.01 2.02
N CYS A 47 14.59 -11.52 1.37
CA CYS A 47 14.46 -10.68 0.18
C CYS A 47 13.84 -11.45 -1.00
N GLN A 48 14.32 -12.67 -1.25
CA GLN A 48 13.73 -13.53 -2.27
C GLN A 48 12.25 -13.83 -1.97
N TYR A 49 11.93 -14.16 -0.72
CA TYR A 49 10.56 -14.43 -0.28
C TYR A 49 9.63 -13.25 -0.54
N CYS A 50 10.06 -12.03 -0.18
CA CYS A 50 9.29 -10.83 -0.44
C CYS A 50 9.09 -10.59 -1.93
N GLN A 51 10.15 -10.74 -2.74
CA GLN A 51 10.05 -10.56 -4.18
C GLN A 51 9.08 -11.55 -4.84
N ASP A 52 9.13 -12.82 -4.42
CA ASP A 52 8.28 -13.89 -4.97
C ASP A 52 6.81 -13.73 -4.56
N ASN A 53 6.53 -13.37 -3.30
CA ASN A 53 5.16 -13.23 -2.79
C ASN A 53 4.50 -11.91 -3.21
N LEU A 54 5.29 -10.85 -3.39
CA LEU A 54 4.79 -9.55 -3.81
C LEU A 54 4.82 -9.38 -5.34
N GLY A 55 5.55 -10.24 -6.05
CA GLY A 55 5.71 -10.16 -7.50
C GLY A 55 6.47 -8.90 -7.96
N THR A 56 7.24 -8.27 -7.08
CA THR A 56 7.98 -7.03 -7.35
C THR A 56 9.29 -6.99 -6.59
N SER A 57 10.33 -6.42 -7.20
CA SER A 57 11.58 -6.06 -6.52
C SER A 57 11.51 -4.72 -5.78
N ASN A 58 10.44 -3.95 -6.01
CA ASN A 58 10.20 -2.67 -5.37
C ASN A 58 9.39 -2.86 -4.09
N TYR A 59 10.07 -3.23 -3.01
CA TYR A 59 9.47 -3.42 -1.68
C TYR A 59 10.41 -2.92 -0.58
N TYR A 60 9.88 -2.79 0.63
CA TYR A 60 10.64 -2.42 1.82
C TYR A 60 10.30 -3.35 2.99
N PHE A 61 11.23 -3.52 3.92
CA PHE A 61 10.96 -4.14 5.21
C PHE A 61 10.53 -3.07 6.21
N THR A 62 9.45 -3.32 6.95
CA THR A 62 8.94 -2.38 7.96
C THR A 62 9.92 -2.17 9.11
N ASP A 63 10.71 -3.20 9.43
CA ASP A 63 11.63 -3.22 10.55
C ASP A 63 13.06 -2.77 10.18
N GLY A 64 13.33 -2.56 8.88
CA GLY A 64 14.66 -2.16 8.39
C GLY A 64 15.78 -3.19 8.61
N VAL A 65 15.45 -4.42 9.01
CA VAL A 65 16.43 -5.45 9.38
C VAL A 65 17.27 -5.96 8.21
N CYS A 66 16.67 -5.98 7.02
CA CYS A 66 17.28 -6.40 5.78
C CYS A 66 17.07 -5.31 4.73
N SER A 67 18.08 -5.07 3.91
CA SER A 67 18.01 -4.11 2.81
C SER A 67 18.83 -4.60 1.63
N TYR A 68 18.40 -4.28 0.41
CA TYR A 68 19.23 -4.49 -0.77
C TYR A 68 20.38 -3.48 -0.77
N GLN A 69 21.59 -4.00 -0.80
CA GLN A 69 22.84 -3.26 -0.93
C GLN A 69 23.55 -3.69 -2.22
N GLU A 70 24.58 -2.95 -2.61
CA GLU A 70 25.45 -3.36 -3.71
C GLU A 70 26.12 -4.70 -3.36
N GLY A 71 25.76 -5.76 -4.08
CA GLY A 71 26.21 -7.13 -3.79
C GLY A 71 25.15 -8.06 -3.18
N GLY A 72 23.94 -7.57 -2.87
CA GLY A 72 22.80 -8.39 -2.49
C GLY A 72 22.04 -7.90 -1.25
N CYS A 73 21.13 -8.74 -0.75
CA CYS A 73 20.34 -8.39 0.42
C CYS A 73 21.13 -8.67 1.71
N ALA A 74 21.40 -7.62 2.47
CA ALA A 74 22.28 -7.64 3.63
C ALA A 74 21.56 -7.15 4.90
N GLY A 75 22.02 -7.66 6.05
CA GLY A 75 21.46 -7.44 7.37
C GLY A 75 21.51 -8.70 8.23
N SER A 76 20.97 -8.62 9.44
CA SER A 76 21.00 -9.71 10.43
C SER A 76 19.64 -9.89 11.10
N PRO A 77 18.74 -10.69 10.52
CA PRO A 77 17.45 -10.98 11.12
C PRO A 77 17.60 -11.96 12.28
N ASN A 78 16.70 -11.83 13.25
CA ASN A 78 16.67 -12.66 14.44
C ASN A 78 15.79 -13.89 14.17
N VAL A 79 16.30 -15.06 14.52
CA VAL A 79 15.55 -16.31 14.44
C VAL A 79 14.36 -16.26 15.42
N GLY A 80 13.20 -16.73 14.97
CA GLY A 80 11.95 -16.75 15.74
C GLY A 80 11.18 -15.42 15.70
N VAL A 81 11.68 -14.40 15.00
CA VAL A 81 10.98 -13.12 14.82
C VAL A 81 10.17 -13.14 13.54
N THR A 82 8.97 -12.56 13.62
CA THR A 82 8.12 -12.29 12.45
C THR A 82 8.51 -10.94 11.87
N TYR A 83 8.81 -10.93 10.58
CA TYR A 83 9.09 -9.71 9.82
C TYR A 83 8.00 -9.47 8.80
N THR A 84 7.82 -8.21 8.43
CA THR A 84 6.89 -7.81 7.39
C THR A 84 7.62 -7.05 6.29
N CYS A 85 7.29 -7.38 5.04
CA CYS A 85 7.69 -6.59 3.89
C CYS A 85 6.46 -6.20 3.08
N CYS A 86 6.52 -5.03 2.48
CA CYS A 86 5.43 -4.43 1.74
C CYS A 86 5.94 -3.92 0.40
N SER A 87 5.17 -4.09 -0.66
CA SER A 87 5.48 -3.45 -1.94
C SER A 87 5.42 -1.93 -1.76
N ASN A 88 6.29 -1.18 -2.43
CA ASN A 88 6.18 0.29 -2.51
C ASN A 88 5.05 0.72 -3.45
#